data_AF-A0A348Y7E6-F1
#
_entry.id   AF-A0A348Y7E6-F1
#
_cell.length_a   1.000
_cell.length_b   1.000
_cell.length_c   1.000
_cell.angle_alpha   90.00
_cell.angle_beta   90.00
_cell.angle_gamma   90.00
#
_symmetry.space_group_name_H-M   'P 1'
#
loop_
_entity.id
_entity.type
_entity.pdbx_description
1 polymer ?
#
loop_
_entity_poly.entity_id
_entity_poly.type
_entity_poly.pdbx_seq_one_letter_code
_entity_poly.pdbx_strand_id
1 'polypeptide(L)'
;VLMPKAGFERLNRLAEENDGKTFANPRNAAAGSLRQLDPSIAASRPLAFYCYSVNQGLPESIETQSAALAWLKDIGFSVSAVEVVQNPREAQAYYESVIATRSDLPFEIDGIVIKVNSLALQQQLGFLSREPRWATAYKFPAETVMTRLHSIDWQVGRTGAITPVGKLEPVKVGGVTVSNVTLHNFGEIQRLDVRAGDMVSVHRAGDVIPKVTRVWIDQRPENSEPVKLPSTCPVCDSPVVLPKDEALARCTGGLFCPAQQVEALIHFVSRRAMDIDGLGANWLISFFEHGLIKTVADIYQLHNHQDELITLERLGEKSVQNIISAIEASKHTTLARFIYALGIRGVGETTAQNLAQQFGDLDALMSASIEKLLLTPDVGAVTAELAYKFFRAPHNIEVI
;
A
#
# COMPACT_ATOMS: atom_id res chain seq x y z
N VAL A 1 -10.62 -9.56 14.40
CA VAL A 1 -9.92 -9.60 15.70
C VAL A 1 -9.45 -8.18 16.00
N LEU A 2 -9.59 -7.73 17.24
CA LEU A 2 -9.17 -6.41 17.72
C LEU A 2 -8.60 -6.52 19.15
N MET A 3 -8.03 -5.43 19.65
CA MET A 3 -7.62 -5.31 21.04
C MET A 3 -8.43 -4.18 21.72
N PRO A 4 -9.19 -4.46 22.79
CA PRO A 4 -9.89 -3.42 23.55
C PRO A 4 -8.90 -2.42 24.18
N LYS A 5 -9.34 -1.16 24.38
CA LYS A 5 -8.53 -0.06 24.93
C LYS A 5 -7.85 -0.44 26.25
N ALA A 6 -8.63 -0.93 27.22
CA ALA A 6 -8.11 -1.37 28.52
C ALA A 6 -7.11 -2.55 28.39
N GLY A 7 -7.31 -3.44 27.42
CA GLY A 7 -6.38 -4.53 27.13
C GLY A 7 -5.05 -4.01 26.57
N PHE A 8 -5.12 -3.07 25.64
CA PHE A 8 -3.96 -2.40 25.04
C PHE A 8 -3.14 -1.61 26.07
N GLU A 9 -3.81 -0.82 26.91
CA GLU A 9 -3.14 -0.05 27.98
C GLU A 9 -2.41 -0.96 28.97
N ARG A 10 -3.06 -2.06 29.39
CA ARG A 10 -2.42 -3.07 30.24
C ARG A 10 -1.21 -3.70 29.55
N LEU A 11 -1.32 -3.99 28.26
CA LEU A 11 -0.26 -4.60 27.49
C LEU A 11 0.99 -3.71 27.40
N ASN A 12 0.80 -2.43 27.12
CA ASN A 12 1.91 -1.48 27.03
C ASN A 12 2.53 -1.23 28.40
N ARG A 13 1.72 -1.12 29.47
CA ARG A 13 2.25 -0.97 30.84
C ARG A 13 3.14 -2.15 31.25
N LEU A 14 2.69 -3.38 30.99
CA LEU A 14 3.50 -4.58 31.24
C LEU A 14 4.77 -4.62 30.38
N ALA A 15 4.72 -4.09 29.16
CA ALA A 15 5.92 -3.98 28.32
C ALA A 15 6.91 -2.97 28.91
N GLU A 16 6.45 -1.79 29.32
CA GLU A 16 7.28 -0.76 29.96
C GLU A 16 7.90 -1.24 31.27
N GLU A 17 7.14 -1.93 32.14
CA GLU A 17 7.64 -2.51 33.39
C GLU A 17 8.75 -3.56 33.19
N ASN A 18 8.82 -4.16 32.00
CA ASN A 18 9.81 -5.18 31.65
C ASN A 18 10.86 -4.68 30.64
N ASP A 19 11.03 -3.36 30.49
CA ASP A 19 11.92 -2.71 29.51
C ASP A 19 11.71 -3.20 28.05
N GLY A 20 10.48 -3.64 27.76
CA GLY A 20 10.04 -4.17 26.49
C GLY A 20 9.51 -3.08 25.55
N LYS A 21 9.41 -3.41 24.27
CA LYS A 21 8.88 -2.50 23.25
C LYS A 21 7.35 -2.38 23.35
N THR A 22 6.84 -1.16 23.44
CA THR A 22 5.40 -0.87 23.41
C THR A 22 4.83 -0.88 21.99
N PHE A 23 3.52 -1.10 21.90
CA PHE A 23 2.78 -0.96 20.66
C PHE A 23 2.24 0.46 20.51
N ALA A 24 2.28 0.99 19.28
CA ALA A 24 1.83 2.35 19.01
C ALA A 24 0.29 2.50 19.09
N ASN A 25 -0.47 1.49 18.70
CA ASN A 25 -1.93 1.52 18.73
C ASN A 25 -2.53 0.10 18.90
N PRO A 26 -3.82 -0.01 19.30
CA PRO A 26 -4.50 -1.29 19.49
C PRO A 26 -4.53 -2.19 18.25
N ARG A 27 -4.58 -1.61 17.04
CA ARG A 27 -4.58 -2.36 15.77
C ARG A 27 -3.27 -3.10 15.55
N ASN A 28 -2.14 -2.42 15.72
CA ASN A 28 -0.81 -3.00 15.62
C ASN A 28 -0.56 -4.03 16.72
N ALA A 29 -1.04 -3.75 17.94
CA ALA A 29 -0.98 -4.70 19.05
C ALA A 29 -1.75 -5.99 18.73
N ALA A 30 -2.98 -5.88 18.19
CA ALA A 30 -3.77 -7.04 17.81
C ALA A 30 -3.11 -7.86 16.69
N ALA A 31 -2.63 -7.19 15.63
CA ALA A 31 -1.96 -7.86 14.51
C ALA A 31 -0.67 -8.56 14.93
N GLY A 32 0.17 -7.89 15.72
CA GLY A 32 1.41 -8.46 16.26
C GLY A 32 1.15 -9.61 17.23
N SER A 33 0.08 -9.53 18.03
CA SER A 33 -0.34 -10.58 18.95
C SER A 33 -0.84 -11.84 18.22
N LEU A 34 -1.53 -11.68 17.09
CA LEU A 34 -2.07 -12.82 16.33
C LEU A 34 -1.00 -13.54 15.50
N ARG A 35 0.08 -12.85 15.12
CA ARG A 35 1.16 -13.37 14.25
C ARG A 35 2.33 -13.98 15.05
N GLN A 36 2.05 -14.49 16.25
CA GLN A 36 3.06 -15.16 17.07
C GLN A 36 3.20 -16.61 16.63
N LEU A 37 4.44 -17.11 16.53
CA LEU A 37 4.71 -18.53 16.26
C LEU A 37 4.24 -19.41 17.43
N ASP A 38 4.45 -18.94 18.66
CA ASP A 38 3.94 -19.60 19.84
C ASP A 38 2.51 -19.10 20.16
N PRO A 39 1.48 -19.96 20.04
CA PRO A 39 0.11 -19.59 20.34
C PRO A 39 -0.12 -19.25 21.82
N SER A 40 0.75 -19.69 22.73
CA SER A 40 0.67 -19.34 24.16
C SER A 40 0.83 -17.82 24.36
N ILE A 41 1.68 -17.19 23.55
CA ILE A 41 1.86 -15.74 23.56
C ILE A 41 0.56 -15.09 23.12
N ALA A 42 -0.05 -15.51 22.01
CA ALA A 42 -1.32 -14.95 21.55
C ALA A 42 -2.44 -15.12 22.59
N ALA A 43 -2.51 -16.28 23.24
CA ALA A 43 -3.49 -16.58 24.30
C ALA A 43 -3.36 -15.66 25.52
N SER A 44 -2.14 -15.20 25.84
CA SER A 44 -1.90 -14.24 26.93
C SER A 44 -2.36 -12.80 26.62
N ARG A 45 -2.62 -12.49 25.34
CA ARG A 45 -2.94 -11.13 24.89
C ARG A 45 -4.46 -10.90 25.00
N PRO A 46 -4.91 -9.70 25.39
CA PRO A 46 -6.33 -9.39 25.53
C PRO A 46 -7.00 -9.12 24.17
N LEU A 47 -7.08 -10.16 23.34
CA LEU A 47 -7.71 -10.10 22.03
C LEU A 47 -9.23 -10.28 22.17
N ALA A 48 -9.97 -9.59 21.31
CA ALA A 48 -11.42 -9.75 21.15
C ALA A 48 -11.78 -9.94 19.68
N PHE A 49 -12.96 -10.50 19.43
CA PHE A 49 -13.45 -10.75 18.08
C PHE A 49 -14.90 -10.30 17.95
N TYR A 50 -15.21 -9.58 16.88
CA TYR A 50 -16.57 -9.16 16.54
C TYR A 50 -16.85 -9.60 15.10
N CYS A 51 -17.96 -10.31 14.90
CA CYS A 51 -18.41 -10.76 13.59
C CYS A 51 -19.13 -9.65 12.82
N TYR A 52 -19.00 -9.67 11.49
CA TYR A 52 -19.61 -8.66 10.62
C TYR A 52 -20.19 -9.22 9.31
N SER A 53 -19.96 -10.49 8.96
CA SER A 53 -20.51 -11.14 7.78
C SER A 53 -20.35 -12.66 7.86
N VAL A 54 -21.11 -13.38 7.03
CA VAL A 54 -21.00 -14.83 6.82
C VAL A 54 -20.82 -15.05 5.33
N ASN A 55 -19.74 -15.72 4.92
CA ASN A 55 -19.47 -15.99 3.50
C ASN A 55 -19.93 -17.40 3.08
N GLN A 56 -19.89 -18.35 4.00
CA GLN A 56 -20.27 -19.75 3.78
C GLN A 56 -20.97 -20.27 5.03
N GLY A 57 -21.97 -21.15 4.84
CA GLY A 57 -22.70 -21.79 5.95
C GLY A 57 -23.78 -20.93 6.60
N LEU A 58 -24.22 -19.84 5.96
CA LEU A 58 -25.41 -19.11 6.38
C LEU A 58 -26.66 -19.94 6.04
N PRO A 59 -27.62 -20.13 6.96
CA PRO A 59 -28.89 -20.78 6.66
C PRO A 59 -29.63 -20.10 5.50
N GLU A 60 -30.18 -20.88 4.57
CA GLU A 60 -30.87 -20.38 3.37
C GLU A 60 -32.09 -19.50 3.69
N SER A 61 -32.69 -19.67 4.86
CA SER A 61 -33.81 -18.84 5.33
C SER A 61 -33.41 -17.40 5.70
N ILE A 62 -32.12 -17.10 5.79
CA ILE A 62 -31.62 -15.77 6.15
C ILE A 62 -31.31 -14.99 4.88
N GLU A 63 -32.13 -13.98 4.61
CA GLU A 63 -32.04 -13.18 3.39
C GLU A 63 -31.44 -11.77 3.60
N THR A 64 -31.20 -11.38 4.85
CA THR A 64 -30.70 -10.03 5.20
C THR A 64 -29.43 -10.06 6.03
N GLN A 65 -28.58 -9.04 5.82
CA GLN A 65 -27.38 -8.80 6.60
C GLN A 65 -27.69 -8.65 8.09
N SER A 66 -28.76 -7.93 8.45
CA SER A 66 -29.20 -7.79 9.84
C SER A 66 -29.59 -9.13 10.48
N ALA A 67 -30.30 -9.99 9.75
CA ALA A 67 -30.66 -11.32 10.25
C ALA A 67 -29.44 -12.25 10.34
N ALA A 68 -28.47 -12.14 9.42
CA ALA A 68 -27.22 -12.88 9.51
C ALA A 68 -26.40 -12.50 10.75
N LEU A 69 -26.39 -11.22 11.12
CA LEU A 69 -25.76 -10.74 12.34
C LEU A 69 -26.49 -11.19 13.61
N ALA A 70 -27.82 -11.21 13.59
CA ALA A 70 -28.61 -11.77 14.69
C ALA A 70 -28.32 -13.27 14.88
N TRP A 71 -28.31 -14.04 13.79
CA TRP A 71 -27.97 -15.47 13.83
C TRP A 71 -26.56 -15.73 14.37
N LEU A 72 -25.57 -14.94 13.96
CA LEU A 72 -24.21 -15.01 14.51
C LEU A 72 -24.19 -14.81 16.03
N LYS A 73 -25.00 -13.87 16.53
CA LYS A 73 -25.15 -13.64 17.97
C LYS A 73 -25.80 -14.84 18.67
N ASP A 74 -26.83 -15.42 18.06
CA ASP A 74 -27.56 -16.58 18.62
C ASP A 74 -26.67 -17.82 18.74
N ILE A 75 -25.71 -18.02 17.83
CA ILE A 75 -24.74 -19.13 17.90
C ILE A 75 -23.49 -18.82 18.74
N GLY A 76 -23.48 -17.69 19.46
CA GLY A 76 -22.47 -17.38 20.48
C GLY A 76 -21.34 -16.44 20.04
N PHE A 77 -21.40 -15.86 18.83
CA PHE A 77 -20.42 -14.84 18.45
C PHE A 77 -20.76 -13.47 19.03
N SER A 78 -19.73 -12.67 19.30
CA SER A 78 -19.92 -11.26 19.61
C SER A 78 -20.18 -10.46 18.33
N VAL A 79 -21.17 -9.58 18.37
CA VAL A 79 -21.55 -8.68 17.28
C VAL A 79 -21.69 -7.26 17.84
N SER A 80 -21.19 -6.27 17.12
CA SER A 80 -21.33 -4.86 17.52
C SER A 80 -22.77 -4.39 17.39
N ALA A 81 -23.11 -3.26 18.01
CA ALA A 81 -24.36 -2.57 17.71
C ALA A 81 -24.48 -2.31 16.20
N VAL A 82 -25.68 -2.54 15.67
CA VAL A 82 -26.06 -2.28 14.28
C VAL A 82 -27.46 -1.67 14.24
N GLU A 83 -27.70 -0.81 13.26
CA GLU A 83 -29.00 -0.20 13.02
C GLU A 83 -29.41 -0.40 11.56
N VAL A 84 -30.66 -0.83 11.34
CA VAL A 84 -31.24 -0.94 10.00
C VAL A 84 -31.93 0.36 9.69
N VAL A 85 -31.39 1.07 8.70
CA VAL A 85 -31.87 2.38 8.24
C VAL A 85 -32.55 2.27 6.89
N GLN A 86 -33.57 3.08 6.65
CA GLN A 86 -34.39 3.05 5.42
C GLN A 86 -33.90 4.05 4.37
N ASN A 87 -33.12 5.05 4.77
CA ASN A 87 -32.67 6.12 3.88
C ASN A 87 -31.34 6.74 4.34
N PRO A 88 -30.66 7.52 3.46
CA PRO A 88 -29.38 8.13 3.79
C PRO A 88 -29.43 9.12 4.97
N ARG A 89 -30.57 9.75 5.27
CA ARG A 89 -30.67 10.70 6.40
C ARG A 89 -30.60 9.96 7.74
N GLU A 90 -31.26 8.80 7.84
CA GLU A 90 -31.14 7.93 9.00
C GLU A 90 -29.72 7.37 9.15
N ALA A 91 -29.08 6.99 8.04
CA ALA A 91 -27.67 6.58 8.07
C ALA A 91 -26.75 7.70 8.60
N GLN A 92 -27.01 8.95 8.21
CA GLN A 92 -26.30 10.12 8.70
C GLN A 92 -26.54 10.37 10.20
N ALA A 93 -27.78 10.26 10.67
CA ALA A 93 -28.10 10.41 12.08
C ALA A 93 -27.42 9.35 12.96
N TYR A 94 -27.37 8.10 12.49
CA TYR A 94 -26.61 7.04 13.15
C TYR A 94 -25.11 7.32 13.17
N TYR A 95 -24.55 7.81 12.06
CA TYR A 95 -23.15 8.22 12.01
C TYR A 95 -22.81 9.30 13.05
N GLU A 96 -23.66 10.32 13.18
CA GLU A 96 -23.48 11.41 14.16
C GLU A 96 -23.59 10.91 15.61
N SER A 97 -24.51 9.99 15.90
CA SER A 97 -24.65 9.41 17.24
C SER A 97 -23.44 8.56 17.64
N VAL A 98 -22.87 7.81 16.69
CA VAL A 98 -21.66 7.02 16.92
C VAL A 98 -20.44 7.94 17.10
N ILE A 99 -20.32 9.04 16.37
CA ILE A 99 -19.27 10.05 16.61
C ILE A 99 -19.35 10.58 18.05
N ALA A 100 -20.54 10.99 18.48
CA ALA A 100 -20.75 11.60 19.79
C ALA A 100 -20.39 10.66 20.95
N THR A 101 -20.56 9.34 20.76
CA THR A 101 -20.31 8.31 21.78
C THR A 101 -19.01 7.52 21.54
N ARG A 102 -18.20 7.93 20.54
CA ARG A 102 -16.99 7.21 20.11
C ARG A 102 -15.96 7.01 21.22
N SER A 103 -15.80 8.01 22.10
CA SER A 103 -14.86 7.96 23.23
C SER A 103 -15.19 6.82 24.20
N ASP A 104 -16.47 6.52 24.33
CA ASP A 104 -17.02 5.65 25.39
C ASP A 104 -16.95 4.17 25.00
N LEU A 105 -16.74 3.89 23.72
CA LEU A 105 -16.58 2.53 23.22
C LEU A 105 -15.33 1.87 23.82
N PRO A 106 -15.40 0.57 24.20
CA PRO A 106 -14.27 -0.14 24.82
C PRO A 106 -13.15 -0.49 23.84
N PHE A 107 -13.30 -0.14 22.56
CA PHE A 107 -12.33 -0.33 21.49
C PHE A 107 -12.30 0.88 20.58
N GLU A 108 -11.22 1.03 19.80
CA GLU A 108 -11.12 2.10 18.82
C GLU A 108 -11.87 1.74 17.53
N ILE A 109 -12.53 2.74 16.95
CA ILE A 109 -13.15 2.68 15.62
C ILE A 109 -12.73 3.92 14.82
N ASP A 110 -12.68 3.77 13.49
CA ASP A 110 -12.28 4.81 12.54
C ASP A 110 -13.42 5.24 11.60
N GLY A 111 -14.64 4.76 11.85
CA GLY A 111 -15.85 5.06 11.10
C GLY A 111 -16.94 4.03 11.35
N ILE A 112 -17.96 4.07 10.50
CA ILE A 112 -18.98 3.01 10.40
C ILE A 112 -18.90 2.34 9.02
N VAL A 113 -19.53 1.18 8.87
CA VAL A 113 -19.68 0.51 7.57
C VAL A 113 -21.14 0.50 7.19
N ILE A 114 -21.48 1.10 6.05
CA ILE A 114 -22.81 1.07 5.48
C ILE A 114 -22.87 -0.10 4.51
N LYS A 115 -23.89 -0.96 4.63
CA LYS A 115 -24.10 -2.14 3.78
C LYS A 115 -25.52 -2.16 3.25
N VAL A 116 -25.71 -2.59 2.01
CA VAL A 116 -27.03 -2.97 1.49
C VAL A 116 -27.55 -4.14 2.31
N ASN A 117 -28.77 -4.05 2.86
CA ASN A 117 -29.26 -5.06 3.80
C ASN A 117 -29.67 -6.38 3.12
N SER A 118 -30.21 -6.35 1.90
CA SER A 118 -30.61 -7.57 1.17
C SER A 118 -29.40 -8.32 0.62
N LEU A 119 -29.26 -9.60 0.95
CA LEU A 119 -28.16 -10.44 0.49
C LEU A 119 -28.25 -10.75 -1.01
N ALA A 120 -29.46 -10.91 -1.55
CA ALA A 120 -29.68 -11.07 -2.99
C ALA A 120 -29.18 -9.85 -3.78
N LEU A 121 -29.44 -8.63 -3.28
CA LEU A 121 -28.91 -7.41 -3.90
C LEU A 121 -27.39 -7.31 -3.79
N GLN A 122 -26.78 -7.74 -2.67
CA GLN A 122 -25.32 -7.79 -2.56
C GLN A 122 -24.70 -8.70 -3.64
N GLN A 123 -25.29 -9.88 -3.86
CA GLN A 123 -24.83 -10.82 -4.90
C GLN A 123 -24.96 -10.23 -6.31
N GLN A 124 -26.08 -9.56 -6.61
CA GLN A 124 -26.30 -8.90 -7.90
C GLN A 124 -25.35 -7.72 -8.13
N LEU A 125 -25.08 -6.93 -7.09
CA LEU A 125 -24.15 -5.79 -7.17
C LEU A 125 -22.71 -6.25 -7.37
N GLY A 126 -22.32 -7.36 -6.75
CA GLY A 126 -21.00 -7.96 -6.92
C GLY A 126 -19.85 -7.11 -6.39
N PHE A 127 -18.67 -7.30 -6.97
CA PHE A 127 -17.41 -6.73 -6.53
C PHE A 127 -16.69 -6.00 -7.68
N LEU A 128 -15.95 -4.95 -7.33
CA LEU A 128 -14.85 -4.43 -8.15
C LEU A 128 -13.59 -5.30 -7.91
N SER A 129 -12.45 -4.89 -8.46
CA SER A 129 -11.18 -5.63 -8.33
C SER A 129 -10.73 -5.86 -6.88
N ARG A 130 -11.13 -5.00 -5.92
CA ARG A 130 -10.70 -5.10 -4.52
C ARG A 130 -11.79 -4.84 -3.47
N GLU A 131 -12.97 -4.38 -3.87
CA GLU A 131 -14.00 -3.91 -2.94
C GLU A 131 -15.42 -4.26 -3.40
N PRO A 132 -16.36 -4.51 -2.46
CA PRO A 132 -17.75 -4.77 -2.80
C PRO A 132 -18.43 -3.50 -3.31
N ARG A 133 -19.36 -3.64 -4.28
CA ARG A 133 -20.20 -2.52 -4.76
C ARG A 133 -21.35 -2.17 -3.82
N TRP A 134 -21.61 -3.03 -2.84
CA TRP A 134 -22.77 -2.99 -1.95
C TRP A 134 -22.43 -2.54 -0.51
N ALA A 135 -21.18 -2.18 -0.23
CA ALA A 135 -20.77 -1.66 1.07
C ALA A 135 -19.73 -0.53 0.93
N THR A 136 -19.76 0.40 1.87
CA THR A 136 -18.76 1.46 1.97
C THR A 136 -18.41 1.76 3.42
N ALA A 137 -17.15 2.13 3.66
CA ALA A 137 -16.70 2.59 4.96
C ALA A 137 -16.91 4.11 5.05
N TYR A 138 -17.85 4.53 5.89
CA TYR A 138 -18.07 5.95 6.18
C TYR A 138 -17.17 6.38 7.34
N LYS A 139 -15.98 6.87 7.00
CA LYS A 139 -14.90 7.21 7.95
C LYS A 139 -15.19 8.50 8.70
N PHE A 140 -14.81 8.52 9.99
CA PHE A 140 -14.83 9.74 10.78
C PHE A 140 -13.82 10.77 10.25
N PRO A 141 -14.02 12.07 10.54
CA PRO A 141 -13.01 13.07 10.25
C PRO A 141 -11.68 12.64 10.88
N ALA A 142 -10.63 12.59 10.06
CA ALA A 142 -9.32 12.22 10.54
C ALA A 142 -8.82 13.26 11.55
N GLU A 143 -8.19 12.79 12.62
CA GLU A 143 -7.45 13.68 13.52
C GLU A 143 -6.40 14.43 12.70
N THR A 144 -6.51 15.75 12.75
CA THR A 144 -5.60 16.66 12.10
C THR A 144 -4.73 17.30 13.15
N VAL A 145 -3.42 17.17 13.01
CA VAL A 145 -2.45 17.82 13.90
C VAL A 145 -1.69 18.88 13.16
N MET A 146 -1.28 19.92 13.87
CA MET A 146 -0.35 20.90 13.34
C MET A 146 1.08 20.45 13.64
N THR A 147 1.97 20.54 12.66
CA THR A 147 3.39 20.30 12.83
C THR A 147 4.20 21.12 11.82
N ARG A 148 5.50 21.30 12.08
CA ARG A 148 6.39 22.03 11.19
C ARG A 148 6.87 21.12 10.06
N LEU A 149 6.84 21.63 8.83
CA LEU A 149 7.50 21.01 7.67
C LEU A 149 8.94 21.53 7.61
N HIS A 150 9.92 20.69 7.90
CA HIS A 150 11.35 21.07 7.90
C HIS A 150 11.92 21.20 6.49
N SER A 151 11.75 20.16 5.69
CA SER A 151 12.29 20.10 4.32
C SER A 151 11.37 19.30 3.41
N ILE A 152 11.64 19.36 2.11
CA ILE A 152 10.97 18.57 1.08
C ILE A 152 12.04 17.85 0.29
N ASP A 153 12.01 16.51 0.34
CA ASP A 153 12.91 15.65 -0.39
C ASP A 153 12.21 15.12 -1.64
N TRP A 154 13.00 14.83 -2.69
CA TRP A 154 12.49 14.30 -3.94
C TRP A 154 12.88 12.84 -4.09
N GLN A 155 11.89 11.96 -4.09
CA GLN A 155 12.08 10.52 -4.32
C GLN A 155 11.85 10.19 -5.79
N VAL A 156 12.65 9.25 -6.31
CA VAL A 156 12.54 8.76 -7.69
C VAL A 156 11.93 7.37 -7.65
N GLY A 157 10.69 7.23 -8.13
CA GLY A 157 10.04 5.92 -8.23
C GLY A 157 10.47 5.12 -9.45
N ARG A 158 10.06 3.85 -9.51
CA ARG A 158 10.34 2.90 -10.62
C ARG A 158 10.22 3.48 -12.03
N THR A 159 9.14 4.22 -12.29
CA THR A 159 8.83 4.78 -13.62
C THR A 159 9.47 6.15 -13.85
N GLY A 160 10.47 6.50 -13.03
CA GLY A 160 11.12 7.80 -12.99
C GLY A 160 10.30 8.89 -12.32
N ALA A 161 9.11 8.60 -11.80
CA ALA A 161 8.24 9.59 -11.16
C ALA A 161 8.96 10.30 -10.00
N ILE A 162 9.04 11.61 -10.06
CA ILE A 162 9.65 12.48 -9.05
C ILE A 162 8.58 12.85 -8.04
N THR A 163 8.61 12.19 -6.88
CA THR A 163 7.59 12.31 -5.83
C THR A 163 8.13 13.15 -4.67
N PRO A 164 7.49 14.27 -4.33
CA PRO A 164 7.90 15.06 -3.17
C PRO A 164 7.43 14.44 -1.86
N VAL A 165 8.35 14.38 -0.90
CA VAL A 165 8.10 13.89 0.46
C VAL A 165 8.52 14.97 1.45
N GLY A 166 7.56 15.44 2.25
CA GLY A 166 7.82 16.40 3.31
C GLY A 166 8.40 15.73 4.55
N LYS A 167 9.46 16.31 5.11
CA LYS A 167 10.04 15.95 6.40
C LYS A 167 9.42 16.79 7.49
N LEU A 168 8.74 16.15 8.42
CA LEU A 168 8.00 16.83 9.48
C LEU A 168 8.78 16.82 10.79
N GLU A 169 8.57 17.85 11.61
CA GLU A 169 8.80 17.75 13.05
C GLU A 169 7.97 16.57 13.58
N PRO A 170 8.58 15.59 14.27
CA PRO A 170 7.87 14.39 14.70
C PRO A 170 6.63 14.70 15.54
N VAL A 171 5.47 14.24 15.08
CA VAL A 171 4.18 14.52 15.73
C VAL A 171 3.35 13.24 15.86
N LYS A 172 2.61 13.09 16.96
CA LYS A 172 1.70 11.94 17.16
C LYS A 172 0.37 12.19 16.44
N VAL A 173 -0.02 11.29 15.53
CA VAL A 173 -1.30 11.35 14.78
C VAL A 173 -1.91 9.96 14.73
N GLY A 174 -3.12 9.78 15.29
CA GLY A 174 -3.77 8.47 15.34
C GLY A 174 -2.87 7.39 15.98
N GLY A 175 -2.26 7.73 17.12
CA GLY A 175 -1.43 6.82 17.93
C GLY A 175 -0.01 6.54 17.41
N VAL A 176 0.38 7.01 16.22
CA VAL A 176 1.76 6.82 15.70
C VAL A 176 2.49 8.14 15.58
N THR A 177 3.81 8.12 15.76
CA THR A 177 4.67 9.26 15.44
C THR A 177 4.90 9.32 13.93
N VAL A 178 4.53 10.44 13.33
CA VAL A 178 4.72 10.73 11.91
C VAL A 178 5.84 11.75 11.76
N SER A 179 6.83 11.42 10.94
CA SER A 179 7.97 12.31 10.58
C SER A 179 8.09 12.53 9.07
N ASN A 180 7.27 11.86 8.26
CA ASN A 180 7.26 11.98 6.80
C ASN A 180 5.83 12.09 6.31
N VAL A 181 5.59 12.88 5.27
CA VAL A 181 4.28 13.10 4.65
C VAL A 181 4.40 13.13 3.13
N THR A 182 3.47 12.51 2.42
CA THR A 182 3.45 12.68 0.96
C THR A 182 2.90 14.06 0.61
N LEU A 183 3.55 14.71 -0.36
CA LEU A 183 3.04 15.94 -0.99
C LEU A 183 2.45 15.64 -2.38
N HIS A 184 2.19 14.36 -2.67
CA HIS A 184 1.62 13.83 -3.91
C HIS A 184 2.44 14.06 -5.18
N ASN A 185 2.53 15.30 -5.64
CA ASN A 185 3.24 15.70 -6.85
C ASN A 185 3.50 17.22 -6.81
N PHE A 186 4.23 17.72 -7.80
CA PHE A 186 4.57 19.15 -7.85
C PHE A 186 3.33 20.06 -8.02
N GLY A 187 2.30 19.61 -8.75
CA GLY A 187 1.06 20.37 -8.90
C GLY A 187 0.33 20.56 -7.56
N GLU A 188 0.34 19.55 -6.68
CA GLU A 188 -0.25 19.65 -5.35
C GLU A 188 0.55 20.61 -4.44
N ILE A 189 1.88 20.61 -4.56
CA ILE A 189 2.73 21.60 -3.88
C ILE A 189 2.32 23.02 -4.29
N GLN A 190 2.15 23.27 -5.59
CA GLN A 190 1.74 24.57 -6.10
C GLN A 190 0.32 24.94 -5.66
N ARG A 191 -0.61 23.98 -5.67
CA ARG A 191 -2.00 24.19 -5.25
C ARG A 191 -2.11 24.59 -3.78
N LEU A 192 -1.30 23.97 -2.92
CA LEU A 192 -1.24 24.29 -1.48
C LEU A 192 -0.33 25.47 -1.16
N ASP A 193 0.51 25.90 -2.11
CA ASP A 193 1.67 26.78 -1.90
C ASP A 193 2.48 26.34 -0.67
N VAL A 194 2.72 25.04 -0.51
CA VAL A 194 3.45 24.51 0.65
C VAL A 194 4.95 24.72 0.49
N ARG A 195 5.62 25.19 1.54
CA ARG A 195 7.03 25.54 1.54
C ARG A 195 7.76 24.92 2.73
N ALA A 196 9.08 24.73 2.57
CA ALA A 196 9.92 24.37 3.71
C ALA A 196 9.82 25.46 4.80
N GLY A 197 9.76 25.03 6.06
CA GLY A 197 9.54 25.86 7.24
C GLY A 197 8.07 26.09 7.62
N ASP A 198 7.12 25.83 6.72
CA ASP A 198 5.70 26.09 6.97
C ASP A 198 5.15 25.28 8.16
N MET A 199 4.19 25.87 8.86
CA MET A 199 3.32 25.14 9.76
C MET A 199 2.20 24.48 8.94
N VAL A 200 2.06 23.16 9.04
CA VAL A 200 1.13 22.37 8.22
C VAL A 200 0.19 21.54 9.07
N SER A 201 -1.03 21.38 8.57
CA SER A 201 -2.01 20.45 9.12
C SER A 201 -1.86 19.09 8.45
N VAL A 202 -1.43 18.09 9.21
CA VAL A 202 -1.22 16.72 8.74
C VAL A 202 -2.39 15.87 9.19
N HIS A 203 -2.97 15.15 8.24
CA HIS A 203 -4.01 14.16 8.53
C HIS A 203 -3.51 12.76 8.26
N ARG A 204 -3.99 11.81 9.06
CA ARG A 204 -3.80 10.37 8.83
C ARG A 204 -5.14 9.66 8.95
N ALA A 205 -5.58 9.04 7.86
CA ALA A 205 -6.77 8.19 7.86
C ALA A 205 -6.35 6.71 7.96
N GLY A 206 -6.61 6.08 9.11
CA GLY A 206 -6.26 4.67 9.35
C GLY A 206 -4.76 4.38 9.21
N ASP A 207 -4.41 3.27 8.55
CA ASP A 207 -3.02 2.85 8.29
C ASP A 207 -2.42 3.45 7.00
N VAL A 208 -3.07 4.46 6.41
CA VAL A 208 -2.65 5.06 5.13
C VAL A 208 -1.54 6.10 5.34
N ILE A 209 -0.75 6.33 4.28
CA ILE A 209 0.29 7.37 4.20
C ILE A 209 -0.33 8.74 4.59
N PRO A 210 0.25 9.46 5.57
CA PRO A 210 -0.24 10.76 6.00
C PRO A 210 -0.09 11.80 4.89
N LYS A 211 -0.97 12.80 4.88
CA LYS A 211 -0.99 13.86 3.86
C LYS A 211 -1.19 15.24 4.49
N VAL A 212 -0.64 16.26 3.85
CA VAL A 212 -0.89 17.67 4.20
C VAL A 212 -2.30 18.06 3.73
N THR A 213 -3.09 18.65 4.61
CA THR A 213 -4.45 19.15 4.30
C THR A 213 -4.49 20.66 4.11
N ARG A 214 -3.65 21.38 4.86
CA ARG A 214 -3.66 22.84 4.93
C ARG A 214 -2.28 23.35 5.34
N VAL A 215 -1.95 24.52 4.83
CA VAL A 215 -0.80 25.33 5.23
C VAL A 215 -1.31 26.53 6.03
N TRP A 216 -0.64 26.85 7.13
CA TRP A 216 -0.96 28.02 7.97
C TRP A 216 -0.12 29.21 7.54
N ILE A 217 -0.59 29.91 6.50
CA ILE A 217 0.11 31.02 5.83
C ILE A 217 0.39 32.17 6.81
N ASP A 218 -0.50 32.38 7.77
CA ASP A 218 -0.36 33.35 8.87
C ASP A 218 0.83 33.07 9.81
N GLN A 219 1.36 31.84 9.79
CA GLN A 219 2.53 31.42 10.57
C GLN A 219 3.76 31.14 9.68
N ARG A 220 3.71 31.55 8.41
CA ARG A 220 4.80 31.34 7.46
C ARG A 220 6.01 32.19 7.84
N PRO A 221 7.23 31.62 7.91
CA PRO A 221 8.45 32.39 8.07
C PRO A 221 8.64 33.40 6.93
N GLU A 222 9.11 34.61 7.25
CA GLU A 222 9.31 35.68 6.25
C GLU A 222 10.30 35.31 5.14
N ASN A 223 11.27 34.44 5.44
CA ASN A 223 12.29 33.96 4.51
C ASN A 223 11.89 32.68 3.74
N SER A 224 10.61 32.34 3.69
CA SER A 224 10.13 31.11 3.05
C SER A 224 10.06 31.24 1.51
N GLU A 225 10.82 30.40 0.80
CA GLU A 225 10.85 30.39 -0.67
C GLU A 225 9.86 29.38 -1.28
N PRO A 226 9.22 29.71 -2.42
CA PRO A 226 8.43 28.76 -3.17
C PRO A 226 9.26 27.56 -3.62
N VAL A 227 8.70 26.36 -3.47
CA VAL A 227 9.34 25.11 -3.88
C VAL A 227 9.41 25.06 -5.40
N LYS A 228 10.58 24.71 -5.93
CA LYS A 228 10.80 24.51 -7.37
C LYS A 228 10.97 23.04 -7.66
N LEU A 229 10.42 22.59 -8.80
CA LEU A 229 10.71 21.27 -9.33
C LEU A 229 12.22 21.20 -9.66
N PRO A 230 12.94 20.14 -9.24
CA PRO A 230 14.35 20.02 -9.58
C PRO A 230 14.50 19.86 -11.10
N SER A 231 15.49 20.52 -11.70
CA SER A 231 15.78 20.42 -13.13
C SER A 231 16.49 19.11 -13.49
N THR A 232 17.16 18.49 -12.51
CA THR A 232 17.92 17.25 -12.64
C THR A 232 17.47 16.25 -11.58
N CYS A 233 17.61 14.97 -11.90
CA CYS A 233 17.26 13.87 -11.02
C CYS A 233 18.21 13.85 -9.82
N PRO A 234 17.72 13.80 -8.56
CA PRO A 234 18.57 13.81 -7.38
C PRO A 234 19.42 12.54 -7.20
N VAL A 235 19.25 11.53 -8.06
CA VAL A 235 19.95 10.24 -8.00
C VAL A 235 20.94 10.04 -9.14
N CYS A 236 20.59 10.46 -10.37
CA CYS A 236 21.39 10.17 -11.56
C CYS A 236 21.70 11.40 -12.42
N ASP A 237 21.37 12.61 -11.94
CA ASP A 237 21.56 13.90 -12.60
C ASP A 237 20.90 14.07 -13.98
N SER A 238 20.20 13.05 -14.48
CA SER A 238 19.45 13.11 -15.74
C SER A 238 18.34 14.16 -15.66
N PRO A 239 17.96 14.80 -16.78
CA PRO A 239 16.91 15.81 -16.80
C PRO A 239 15.60 15.33 -16.16
N VAL A 240 14.95 16.23 -15.43
CA VAL A 240 13.58 16.04 -14.95
C VAL A 240 12.64 16.81 -15.85
N VAL A 241 11.63 16.11 -16.38
CA VAL A 241 10.65 16.67 -17.30
C VAL A 241 9.26 16.52 -16.70
N LEU A 242 8.46 17.58 -16.75
CA LEU A 242 7.02 17.54 -16.50
C LEU A 242 6.31 17.74 -17.85
N PRO A 243 5.85 16.66 -18.51
CA PRO A 243 5.12 16.76 -19.77
C PRO A 243 3.85 17.59 -19.60
N LYS A 244 3.47 18.38 -20.62
CA LYS A 244 2.32 19.29 -20.56
C LYS A 244 1.00 18.59 -20.22
N ASP A 245 0.86 17.33 -20.62
CA ASP A 245 -0.36 16.54 -20.44
C ASP A 245 -0.26 15.51 -19.30
N GLU A 246 0.82 15.54 -18.50
CA GLU A 246 1.01 14.66 -17.35
C GLU A 246 1.05 15.46 -16.04
N ALA A 247 0.44 14.91 -14.99
CA ALA A 247 0.49 15.50 -13.64
C ALA A 247 1.82 15.23 -12.91
N LEU A 248 2.65 14.32 -13.42
CA LEU A 248 3.83 13.80 -12.74
C LEU A 248 5.11 14.18 -13.48
N ALA A 249 6.03 14.81 -12.76
CA ALA A 249 7.39 15.04 -13.25
C ALA A 249 8.19 13.74 -13.21
N ARG A 250 9.13 13.57 -14.15
CA ARG A 250 9.87 12.33 -14.32
C ARG A 250 11.34 12.54 -14.63
N CYS A 251 12.18 11.71 -14.03
CA CYS A 251 13.56 11.48 -14.45
C CYS A 251 13.58 10.79 -15.82
N THR A 252 14.30 11.38 -16.78
CA THR A 252 14.49 10.80 -18.12
C THR A 252 15.61 9.75 -18.18
N GLY A 253 16.31 9.53 -17.07
CA GLY A 253 17.45 8.60 -17.00
C GLY A 253 17.09 7.16 -17.30
N GLY A 254 15.83 6.74 -17.13
CA GLY A 254 15.36 5.39 -17.47
C GLY A 254 16.31 4.32 -16.91
N LEU A 255 16.84 3.47 -17.80
CA LEU A 255 17.80 2.42 -17.46
C LEU A 255 19.13 2.93 -16.92
N PHE A 256 19.50 4.19 -17.12
CA PHE A 256 20.71 4.76 -16.51
C PHE A 256 20.50 5.13 -15.04
N CYS A 257 19.26 5.33 -14.60
CA CYS A 257 18.96 5.80 -13.25
C CYS A 257 19.00 4.63 -12.24
N PRO A 258 19.93 4.62 -11.26
CA PRO A 258 20.00 3.56 -10.25
C PRO A 258 18.70 3.39 -9.47
N ALA A 259 18.03 4.49 -9.10
CA ALA A 259 16.75 4.42 -8.38
C ALA A 259 15.66 3.74 -9.22
N GLN A 260 15.60 3.99 -10.54
CA GLN A 260 14.61 3.30 -11.39
C GLN A 260 14.92 1.81 -11.51
N GLN A 261 16.20 1.44 -11.63
CA GLN A 261 16.62 0.04 -11.68
C GLN A 261 16.28 -0.70 -10.38
N VAL A 262 16.69 -0.16 -9.23
CA VAL A 262 16.43 -0.76 -7.92
C VAL A 262 14.92 -0.88 -7.65
N GLU A 263 14.14 0.16 -7.92
CA GLU A 263 12.69 0.11 -7.76
C GLU A 263 12.01 -0.87 -8.73
N ALA A 264 12.61 -1.14 -9.89
CA ALA A 264 12.15 -2.19 -10.79
C ALA A 264 12.41 -3.59 -10.20
N LEU A 265 13.59 -3.80 -9.60
CA LEU A 265 13.91 -5.03 -8.86
C LEU A 265 12.95 -5.24 -7.69
N ILE A 266 12.70 -4.19 -6.89
CA ILE A 266 11.78 -4.24 -5.72
C ILE A 266 10.36 -4.60 -6.16
N HIS A 267 9.90 -4.01 -7.28
CA HIS A 267 8.59 -4.35 -7.83
C HIS A 267 8.53 -5.81 -8.30
N PHE A 268 9.56 -6.27 -9.00
CA PHE A 268 9.63 -7.63 -9.55
C PHE A 268 9.51 -8.69 -8.45
N VAL A 269 10.22 -8.53 -7.33
CA VAL A 269 10.18 -9.48 -6.21
C VAL A 269 8.92 -9.38 -5.35
N SER A 270 8.11 -8.33 -5.54
CA SER A 270 6.98 -8.03 -4.65
C SER A 270 5.92 -9.14 -4.63
N ARG A 271 5.14 -9.20 -3.55
CA ARG A 271 4.12 -10.24 -3.30
C ARG A 271 3.11 -10.46 -4.43
N ARG A 272 2.77 -9.41 -5.18
CA ARG A 272 1.83 -9.48 -6.30
C ARG A 272 2.49 -9.78 -7.65
N ALA A 273 3.81 -9.66 -7.71
CA ALA A 273 4.64 -9.93 -8.88
C ALA A 273 5.23 -11.35 -8.78
N MET A 274 6.53 -11.52 -8.52
CA MET A 274 7.14 -12.84 -8.41
C MET A 274 7.11 -13.44 -7.00
N ASP A 275 6.79 -12.65 -5.96
CA ASP A 275 6.65 -13.10 -4.56
C ASP A 275 7.85 -13.89 -4.06
N ILE A 276 9.01 -13.24 -4.13
CA ILE A 276 10.27 -13.80 -3.66
C ILE A 276 10.45 -13.39 -2.20
N ASP A 277 9.96 -14.25 -1.30
CA ASP A 277 10.08 -14.05 0.13
C ASP A 277 11.54 -13.99 0.59
N GLY A 278 11.83 -13.08 1.52
CA GLY A 278 13.18 -12.87 2.06
C GLY A 278 14.05 -11.90 1.27
N LEU A 279 13.75 -11.64 -0.01
CA LEU A 279 14.48 -10.68 -0.84
C LEU A 279 13.84 -9.27 -0.75
N GLY A 280 14.02 -8.62 0.40
CA GLY A 280 13.49 -7.28 0.67
C GLY A 280 14.26 -6.15 -0.01
N ALA A 281 13.67 -4.93 0.02
CA ALA A 281 14.24 -3.74 -0.63
C ALA A 281 15.68 -3.42 -0.20
N ASN A 282 16.00 -3.54 1.09
CA ASN A 282 17.36 -3.27 1.58
C ASN A 282 18.40 -4.22 0.96
N TRP A 283 18.05 -5.50 0.77
CA TRP A 283 18.93 -6.46 0.13
C TRP A 283 19.13 -6.14 -1.34
N LEU A 284 18.05 -5.80 -2.05
CA LEU A 284 18.15 -5.41 -3.45
C LEU A 284 18.98 -4.14 -3.65
N ILE A 285 18.84 -3.15 -2.77
CA ILE A 285 19.69 -1.94 -2.77
C ILE A 285 21.16 -2.34 -2.59
N SER A 286 21.47 -3.11 -1.55
CA SER A 286 22.86 -3.52 -1.29
C SER A 286 23.45 -4.36 -2.43
N PHE A 287 22.73 -5.37 -2.92
CA PHE A 287 23.20 -6.23 -4.00
C PHE A 287 23.42 -5.43 -5.29
N PHE A 288 22.59 -4.42 -5.54
CA PHE A 288 22.78 -3.51 -6.67
C PHE A 288 24.02 -2.62 -6.49
N GLU A 289 24.21 -2.03 -5.30
CA GLU A 289 25.37 -1.20 -4.97
C GLU A 289 26.70 -1.95 -5.07
N HIS A 290 26.71 -3.23 -4.68
CA HIS A 290 27.86 -4.12 -4.81
C HIS A 290 28.02 -4.72 -6.22
N GLY A 291 27.09 -4.42 -7.14
CA GLY A 291 27.14 -4.89 -8.52
C GLY A 291 26.82 -6.37 -8.71
N LEU A 292 26.25 -7.03 -7.71
CA LEU A 292 25.81 -8.44 -7.77
C LEU A 292 24.57 -8.61 -8.66
N ILE A 293 23.72 -7.58 -8.74
CA ILE A 293 22.54 -7.57 -9.61
C ILE A 293 22.41 -6.22 -10.31
N LYS A 294 21.96 -6.24 -11.56
CA LYS A 294 21.62 -5.04 -12.34
C LYS A 294 20.24 -5.16 -12.98
N THR A 295 19.87 -6.36 -13.39
CA THR A 295 18.61 -6.71 -14.01
C THR A 295 17.85 -7.73 -13.17
N VAL A 296 16.56 -7.92 -13.49
CA VAL A 296 15.74 -8.94 -12.83
C VAL A 296 16.23 -10.37 -13.15
N ALA A 297 16.92 -10.57 -14.28
CA ALA A 297 17.51 -11.86 -14.64
C ALA A 297 18.67 -12.24 -13.70
N ASP A 298 19.46 -11.25 -13.25
CA ASP A 298 20.59 -11.48 -12.33
C ASP A 298 20.13 -12.01 -10.97
N ILE A 299 18.90 -11.71 -10.55
CA ILE A 299 18.30 -12.27 -9.32
C ILE A 299 18.35 -13.80 -9.35
N TYR A 300 18.07 -14.41 -10.50
CA TYR A 300 18.10 -15.85 -10.67
C TYR A 300 19.52 -16.43 -10.73
N GLN A 301 20.55 -15.59 -10.81
CA GLN A 301 21.97 -15.95 -10.78
C GLN A 301 22.63 -15.73 -9.42
N LEU A 302 21.91 -15.20 -8.42
CA LEU A 302 22.43 -14.97 -7.07
C LEU A 302 22.95 -16.23 -6.37
N HIS A 303 22.52 -17.43 -6.80
CA HIS A 303 23.04 -18.69 -6.31
C HIS A 303 24.54 -18.88 -6.58
N ASN A 304 25.10 -18.17 -7.56
CA ASN A 304 26.55 -18.15 -7.86
C ASN A 304 27.35 -17.27 -6.89
N HIS A 305 26.67 -16.42 -6.11
CA HIS A 305 27.27 -15.44 -5.20
C HIS A 305 27.01 -15.75 -3.72
N GLN A 306 26.69 -17.01 -3.38
CA GLN A 306 26.28 -17.37 -2.01
C GLN A 306 27.30 -16.96 -0.94
N ASP A 307 28.60 -17.16 -1.19
CA ASP A 307 29.66 -16.79 -0.25
C ASP A 307 29.74 -15.27 -0.05
N GLU A 308 29.56 -14.49 -1.12
CA GLU A 308 29.50 -13.02 -1.08
C GLU A 308 28.27 -12.56 -0.30
N LEU A 309 27.12 -13.20 -0.50
CA LEU A 309 25.89 -12.88 0.23
C LEU A 309 26.03 -13.11 1.74
N ILE A 310 26.69 -14.21 2.15
CA ILE A 310 26.95 -14.51 3.56
C ILE A 310 27.90 -13.47 4.17
N THR A 311 28.94 -13.08 3.44
CA THR A 311 30.03 -12.24 3.96
C THR A 311 29.74 -10.75 3.93
N LEU A 312 29.14 -10.22 2.86
CA LEU A 312 28.89 -8.78 2.68
C LEU A 312 27.91 -8.21 3.70
N GLU A 313 26.91 -9.00 4.10
CA GLU A 313 25.74 -8.49 4.80
C GLU A 313 25.46 -9.15 6.15
N ARG A 314 26.37 -10.02 6.62
CA ARG A 314 26.16 -10.87 7.80
C ARG A 314 24.86 -11.68 7.71
N LEU A 315 24.43 -12.01 6.51
CA LEU A 315 23.33 -12.94 6.30
C LEU A 315 23.76 -14.30 6.82
N GLY A 316 23.00 -14.85 7.77
CA GLY A 316 23.22 -16.23 8.18
C GLY A 316 22.99 -17.17 6.98
N GLU A 317 23.77 -18.25 6.90
CA GLU A 317 23.68 -19.26 5.83
C GLU A 317 22.24 -19.71 5.55
N LYS A 318 21.45 -19.90 6.62
CA LYS A 318 20.03 -20.26 6.52
C LYS A 318 19.19 -19.19 5.82
N SER A 319 19.46 -17.91 6.05
CA SER A 319 18.74 -16.81 5.38
C SER A 319 19.07 -16.77 3.89
N VAL A 320 20.34 -16.97 3.53
CA VAL A 320 20.75 -17.05 2.12
C VAL A 320 20.08 -18.24 1.45
N GLN A 321 20.10 -19.42 2.08
CA GLN A 321 19.44 -20.61 1.55
C GLN A 321 17.93 -20.38 1.35
N ASN A 322 17.26 -19.72 2.29
CA ASN A 322 15.84 -19.39 2.14
C ASN A 322 15.58 -18.46 0.95
N ILE A 323 16.43 -17.45 0.73
CA ILE A 323 16.32 -16.53 -0.41
C ILE A 323 16.50 -17.31 -1.71
N ILE A 324 17.56 -18.13 -1.83
CA ILE A 324 17.81 -18.93 -3.03
C ILE A 324 16.65 -19.90 -3.31
N SER A 325 16.12 -20.56 -2.28
CA SER A 325 14.95 -21.43 -2.42
C SER A 325 13.69 -20.67 -2.84
N ALA A 326 13.47 -19.45 -2.35
CA ALA A 326 12.36 -18.61 -2.77
C ALA A 326 12.49 -18.15 -4.24
N ILE A 327 13.70 -17.82 -4.68
CA ILE A 327 14.01 -17.48 -6.08
C ILE A 327 13.75 -18.68 -7.00
N GLU A 328 14.13 -19.88 -6.58
CA GLU A 328 13.87 -21.09 -7.38
C GLU A 328 12.36 -21.36 -7.48
N ALA A 329 11.63 -21.24 -6.37
CA ALA A 329 10.19 -21.42 -6.36
C ALA A 329 9.46 -20.39 -7.24
N SER A 330 9.94 -19.14 -7.30
CA SER A 330 9.29 -18.08 -8.08
C SER A 330 9.35 -18.29 -9.59
N LYS A 331 10.26 -19.15 -10.09
CA LYS A 331 10.29 -19.53 -11.52
C LYS A 331 8.96 -20.14 -11.97
N HIS A 332 8.23 -20.80 -11.06
CA HIS A 332 6.89 -21.31 -11.31
C HIS A 332 5.84 -20.27 -10.95
N THR A 333 5.61 -19.33 -11.88
CA THR A 333 4.62 -18.25 -11.74
C THR A 333 3.46 -18.38 -12.73
N THR A 334 2.54 -17.42 -12.74
CA THR A 334 1.50 -17.29 -13.78
C THR A 334 1.84 -16.20 -14.78
N LEU A 335 1.34 -16.30 -16.01
CA LEU A 335 1.56 -15.30 -17.05
C LEU A 335 1.14 -13.88 -16.59
N ALA A 336 0.00 -13.76 -15.91
CA ALA A 336 -0.49 -12.49 -15.38
C ALA A 336 0.50 -11.87 -14.36
N ARG A 337 1.04 -12.68 -13.45
CA ARG A 337 2.03 -12.23 -12.46
C ARG A 337 3.34 -11.84 -13.12
N PHE A 338 3.78 -12.60 -14.11
CA PHE A 338 4.98 -12.28 -14.87
C PHE A 338 4.84 -10.97 -15.65
N ILE A 339 3.75 -10.77 -16.40
CA ILE A 339 3.46 -9.51 -17.10
C ILE A 339 3.43 -8.34 -16.12
N TYR A 340 2.80 -8.52 -14.95
CA TYR A 340 2.79 -7.50 -13.91
C TYR A 340 4.21 -7.23 -13.39
N ALA A 341 5.02 -8.26 -13.16
CA ALA A 341 6.39 -8.16 -12.65
C ALA A 341 7.34 -7.40 -13.59
N LEU A 342 7.13 -7.47 -14.91
CA LEU A 342 7.90 -6.70 -15.92
C LEU A 342 7.77 -5.17 -15.73
N GLY A 343 6.75 -4.72 -14.99
CA GLY A 343 6.66 -3.32 -14.58
C GLY A 343 6.32 -2.35 -15.72
N ILE A 344 5.73 -2.86 -16.81
CA ILE A 344 5.33 -2.08 -18.01
C ILE A 344 4.45 -0.90 -17.59
N ARG A 345 4.81 0.30 -18.06
CA ARG A 345 4.10 1.53 -17.70
C ARG A 345 2.64 1.45 -18.15
N GLY A 346 1.71 1.73 -17.24
CA GLY A 346 0.26 1.66 -17.49
C GLY A 346 -0.35 0.27 -17.33
N VAL A 347 0.47 -0.76 -17.10
CA VAL A 347 0.01 -2.13 -16.88
C VAL A 347 -0.03 -2.40 -15.37
N GLY A 348 -1.22 -2.29 -14.78
CA GLY A 348 -1.48 -2.70 -13.40
C GLY A 348 -1.77 -4.20 -13.28
N GLU A 349 -2.05 -4.66 -12.04
CA GLU A 349 -2.39 -6.06 -11.74
C GLU A 349 -3.58 -6.56 -12.57
N THR A 350 -4.67 -5.79 -12.63
CA THR A 350 -5.86 -6.14 -13.42
C THR A 350 -5.57 -6.13 -14.92
N THR A 351 -4.84 -5.12 -15.41
CA THR A 351 -4.46 -5.04 -16.83
C THR A 351 -3.58 -6.22 -17.24
N ALA A 352 -2.62 -6.62 -16.39
CA ALA A 352 -1.78 -7.79 -16.63
C ALA A 352 -2.61 -9.09 -16.68
N GLN A 353 -3.61 -9.21 -15.81
CA GLN A 353 -4.56 -10.33 -15.84
C GLN A 353 -5.36 -10.36 -17.14
N ASN A 354 -5.89 -9.22 -17.60
CA ASN A 354 -6.65 -9.12 -18.85
C ASN A 354 -5.78 -9.44 -20.06
N LEU A 355 -4.53 -8.93 -20.09
CA LEU A 355 -3.55 -9.26 -21.13
C LEU A 355 -3.24 -10.77 -21.14
N ALA A 356 -2.98 -11.38 -19.98
CA ALA A 356 -2.75 -12.81 -19.89
C ALA A 356 -3.94 -13.63 -20.39
N GLN A 357 -5.17 -13.24 -20.06
CA GLN A 357 -6.38 -13.91 -20.51
C GLN A 357 -6.62 -13.77 -22.02
N GLN A 358 -6.35 -12.59 -22.59
CA GLN A 358 -6.56 -12.34 -24.00
C GLN A 358 -5.52 -13.05 -24.88
N PHE A 359 -4.25 -12.98 -24.52
CA PHE A 359 -3.16 -13.48 -25.36
C PHE A 359 -2.82 -14.93 -25.05
N GLY A 360 -3.05 -15.40 -23.82
CA GLY A 360 -2.80 -16.79 -23.39
C GLY A 360 -1.33 -17.17 -23.26
N ASP A 361 -0.46 -16.53 -24.03
CA ASP A 361 0.97 -16.81 -24.15
C ASP A 361 1.79 -15.52 -24.23
N LEU A 362 3.04 -15.58 -23.76
CA LEU A 362 3.94 -14.42 -23.72
C LEU A 362 4.39 -13.99 -25.11
N ASP A 363 4.72 -14.93 -26.01
CA ASP A 363 5.18 -14.61 -27.37
C ASP A 363 4.05 -13.93 -28.17
N ALA A 364 2.81 -14.38 -27.95
CA ALA A 364 1.63 -13.77 -28.55
C ALA A 364 1.44 -12.31 -28.09
N LEU A 365 1.74 -12.00 -26.82
CA LEU A 365 1.71 -10.64 -26.29
C LEU A 365 2.87 -9.79 -26.83
N MET A 366 4.09 -10.34 -26.86
CA MET A 366 5.30 -9.65 -27.34
C MET A 366 5.17 -9.23 -28.80
N SER A 367 4.55 -10.08 -29.63
CA SER A 367 4.33 -9.85 -31.06
C SER A 367 3.07 -9.03 -31.38
N ALA A 368 2.28 -8.63 -30.38
CA ALA A 368 1.01 -7.97 -30.59
C ALA A 368 1.14 -6.60 -31.29
N SER A 369 0.15 -6.29 -32.14
CA SER A 369 -0.05 -4.95 -32.69
C SER A 369 -0.78 -4.05 -31.68
N ILE A 370 -0.66 -2.72 -31.86
CA ILE A 370 -1.40 -1.75 -31.04
C ILE A 370 -2.92 -2.03 -31.11
N GLU A 371 -3.43 -2.36 -32.30
CA GLU A 371 -4.84 -2.68 -32.51
C GLU A 371 -5.29 -3.89 -31.67
N LYS A 372 -4.50 -4.96 -31.60
CA LYS A 372 -4.82 -6.11 -30.75
C LYS A 372 -4.76 -5.75 -29.27
N LEU A 373 -3.77 -4.96 -28.85
CA LEU A 373 -3.66 -4.52 -27.46
C LEU A 373 -4.89 -3.71 -27.03
N LEU A 374 -5.41 -2.84 -27.91
CA LEU A 374 -6.62 -2.04 -27.68
C LEU A 374 -7.91 -2.85 -27.50
N LEU A 375 -7.96 -4.10 -27.98
CA LEU A 375 -9.09 -4.99 -27.75
C LEU A 375 -9.14 -5.53 -26.32
N THR A 376 -8.07 -5.34 -25.54
CA THR A 376 -7.99 -5.81 -24.15
C THR A 376 -8.84 -4.94 -23.24
N PRO A 377 -9.71 -5.53 -22.41
CA PRO A 377 -10.44 -4.78 -21.39
C PRO A 377 -9.49 -3.95 -20.52
N ASP A 378 -9.89 -2.71 -20.23
CA ASP A 378 -9.13 -1.71 -19.48
C ASP A 378 -7.80 -1.25 -20.10
N VAL A 379 -7.54 -1.54 -21.40
CA VAL A 379 -6.37 -1.04 -22.12
C VAL A 379 -6.74 0.10 -23.06
N GLY A 380 -6.34 1.33 -22.70
CA GLY A 380 -6.45 2.50 -23.56
C GLY A 380 -5.25 2.71 -24.48
N ALA A 381 -5.35 3.68 -25.39
CA ALA A 381 -4.31 3.98 -26.39
C ALA A 381 -2.91 4.20 -25.81
N VAL A 382 -2.82 4.94 -24.69
CA VAL A 382 -1.54 5.21 -24.02
C VAL A 382 -0.89 3.92 -23.52
N THR A 383 -1.66 3.06 -22.84
CA THR A 383 -1.14 1.78 -22.33
C THR A 383 -0.77 0.83 -23.46
N ALA A 384 -1.59 0.75 -24.52
CA ALA A 384 -1.31 -0.06 -25.70
C ALA A 384 0.01 0.36 -26.37
N GLU A 385 0.21 1.67 -26.59
CA GLU A 385 1.44 2.19 -27.18
C GLU A 385 2.67 1.90 -26.31
N LEU A 386 2.54 2.00 -24.99
CA LEU A 386 3.63 1.73 -24.05
C LEU A 386 4.00 0.25 -24.00
N ALA A 387 3.02 -0.64 -23.96
CA ALA A 387 3.25 -2.08 -24.03
C ALA A 387 3.88 -2.47 -25.38
N TYR A 388 3.37 -1.90 -26.47
CA TYR A 388 3.91 -2.10 -27.82
C TYR A 388 5.38 -1.68 -27.92
N LYS A 389 5.74 -0.51 -27.38
CA LYS A 389 7.12 -0.01 -27.36
C LYS A 389 8.01 -0.84 -26.44
N PHE A 390 7.50 -1.28 -25.29
CA PHE A 390 8.25 -2.08 -24.32
C PHE A 390 8.79 -3.37 -24.95
N PHE A 391 7.94 -4.14 -25.65
CA PHE A 391 8.34 -5.39 -26.32
C PHE A 391 9.10 -5.20 -27.65
N ARG A 392 9.41 -3.95 -28.04
CA ARG A 392 10.24 -3.64 -29.21
C ARG A 392 11.57 -3.03 -28.83
N ALA A 393 11.80 -2.80 -27.54
CA ALA A 393 13.07 -2.32 -27.05
C ALA A 393 14.01 -3.52 -26.85
N PRO A 394 15.15 -3.58 -27.56
CA PRO A 394 16.02 -4.76 -27.54
C PRO A 394 16.47 -5.18 -26.14
N HIS A 395 16.78 -4.22 -25.27
CA HIS A 395 17.20 -4.49 -23.89
C HIS A 395 16.10 -5.15 -23.04
N ASN A 396 14.82 -4.84 -23.27
CA ASN A 396 13.73 -5.50 -22.54
C ASN A 396 13.58 -6.95 -23.01
N ILE A 397 13.78 -7.19 -24.30
CA ILE A 397 13.72 -8.52 -24.90
C ILE A 397 14.91 -9.39 -24.48
N GLU A 398 16.07 -8.79 -24.24
CA GLU A 398 17.23 -9.50 -23.70
C GLU A 398 17.02 -9.94 -22.23
N VAL A 399 16.27 -9.16 -21.45
CA VAL A 399 15.97 -9.45 -20.04
C VAL A 399 14.86 -10.49 -19.87
N ILE A 400 13.90 -10.55 -20.81
CA ILE A 400 12.81 -11.53 -20.86
C ILE A 400 13.35 -12.87 -21.37
#